data_AF-A0A4R4SQ45-F1
#
_entry.id   AF-A0A4R4SQ45-F1
#
_cell.length_a   1.000
_cell.length_b   1.000
_cell.length_c   1.000
_cell.angle_alpha   90.00
_cell.angle_beta   90.00
_cell.angle_gamma   90.00
#
_symmetry.space_group_name_H-M   'P 1'
#
loop_
_entity.id
_entity.type
_entity.pdbx_description
1 polymer ?
#
loop_
_entity_poly.entity_id
_entity_poly.type
_entity_poly.pdbx_seq_one_letter_code
_entity_poly.pdbx_strand_id
1 'polypeptide(L)' 'MPSKGTSLQSFRVATDLWRRFAERAKLAGTNRSEVLRRFIAWYLREPDAELPERPEPPA' A
#
# COMPACT_ATOMS: atom_id res chain seq x y z
N MET A 1 18.27 16.89 9.72
CA MET A 1 18.06 15.83 10.73
C MET A 1 17.27 14.72 10.08
N PRO A 2 17.69 13.44 10.09
CA PRO A 2 16.77 12.38 9.70
C PRO A 2 15.65 12.36 10.75
N SER A 3 14.40 12.48 10.30
CA SER A 3 13.24 12.36 11.18
C SER A 3 13.20 10.96 11.80
N LYS A 4 12.85 10.87 13.08
CA LYS A 4 12.56 9.58 13.75
C LYS A 4 11.40 8.92 13.00
N GLY A 5 11.73 8.03 12.07
CA GLY A 5 10.77 7.28 11.26
C GLY A 5 11.51 6.20 10.48
N THR A 6 10.84 5.07 10.24
CA THR A 6 11.38 3.94 9.48
C THR A 6 11.93 4.41 8.12
N SER A 7 13.08 3.87 7.70
CA SER A 7 13.72 4.22 6.43
C SER A 7 12.79 4.09 5.23
N LEU A 8 12.72 5.13 4.40
CA LEU A 8 11.96 5.12 3.17
C LEU A 8 12.52 4.06 2.21
N GLN A 9 11.69 3.12 1.79
CA GLN A 9 12.01 2.17 0.73
C GLN A 9 11.48 2.72 -0.60
N SER A 10 12.34 2.78 -1.62
CA SER A 10 11.99 3.25 -2.96
C SER A 10 11.96 2.11 -3.96
N PHE A 11 10.99 2.15 -4.87
CA PHE A 11 10.91 1.22 -6.00
C PHE A 11 10.43 1.99 -7.24
N ARG A 12 10.75 1.48 -8.42
CA ARG A 12 10.33 2.09 -9.69
C ARG A 12 8.93 1.62 -10.03
N VAL A 13 8.06 2.57 -10.36
CA VAL A 13 6.68 2.32 -10.77
C VAL A 13 6.25 3.40 -11.75
N ALA A 14 5.44 3.04 -12.76
CA ALA A 14 4.90 4.01 -13.69
C ALA A 14 4.04 5.05 -12.94
N THR A 15 4.23 6.34 -13.23
CA THR A 15 3.52 7.45 -12.55
C THR A 15 2.01 7.27 -12.59
N ASP A 16 1.47 6.87 -13.74
CA ASP A 16 0.04 6.66 -13.90
C ASP A 16 -0.49 5.48 -13.06
N LEU A 17 0.28 4.39 -12.98
CA LEU A 17 -0.05 3.25 -12.13
C LEU A 17 -0.07 3.66 -10.65
N TRP A 18 0.93 4.45 -10.22
CA TRP A 18 1.02 4.95 -8.84
C TRP A 18 -0.12 5.90 -8.46
N ARG A 19 -0.56 6.72 -9.42
CA ARG A 19 -1.73 7.59 -9.27
C ARG A 19 -3.02 6.77 -9.12
N ARG A 20 -3.27 5.84 -10.05
CA ARG A 20 -4.46 4.96 -10.00
C ARG A 20 -4.51 4.16 -8.69
N PHE A 21 -3.37 3.65 -8.24
CA PHE A 21 -3.28 2.96 -6.95
C PHE A 21 -3.67 3.86 -5.76
N ALA A 22 -3.30 5.15 -5.79
CA ALA A 22 -3.67 6.11 -4.75
C ALA A 22 -5.19 6.30 -4.66
N GLU A 23 -5.85 6.48 -5.80
CA GLU A 23 -7.31 6.66 -5.87
C GLU A 23 -8.04 5.41 -5.35
N ARG A 24 -7.57 4.23 -5.74
CA ARG A 24 -8.17 2.96 -5.30
C ARG A 24 -7.96 2.73 -3.80
N ALA A 25 -6.76 3.00 -3.28
CA ALA A 25 -6.51 2.91 -1.84
C ALA A 25 -7.42 3.87 -1.05
N LYS A 26 -7.63 5.09 -1.55
CA LYS A 26 -8.52 6.07 -0.94
C LYS A 26 -9.99 5.61 -0.94
N LEU A 27 -10.46 4.99 -2.03
CA LEU A 27 -11.81 4.41 -2.11
C LEU A 27 -12.02 3.28 -1.09
N ALA A 28 -10.97 2.51 -0.80
CA ALA A 28 -10.97 1.49 0.24
C ALA A 28 -10.74 2.06 1.67
N GLY A 29 -10.82 3.38 1.86
CA GLY A 29 -10.65 4.02 3.17
C GLY A 29 -9.22 3.99 3.74
N THR A 30 -8.21 3.65 2.92
CA THR A 30 -6.81 3.49 3.34
C THR A 30 -5.88 4.37 2.48
N ASN A 31 -4.56 4.18 2.61
CA ASN A 31 -3.54 4.86 1.84
C ASN A 31 -2.53 3.85 1.26
N ARG A 32 -1.77 4.29 0.26
CA ARG A 32 -0.79 3.45 -0.46
C ARG A 32 0.21 2.76 0.47
N SER A 33 0.72 3.48 1.46
CA SER A 33 1.74 2.96 2.37
C SER A 33 1.19 1.87 3.28
N GLU A 34 -0.04 2.02 3.74
CA GLU A 34 -0.72 1.01 4.56
C GLU A 34 -1.03 -0.26 3.76
N VAL A 35 -1.56 -0.12 2.54
CA VAL A 35 -1.78 -1.27 1.64
C VAL A 35 -0.47 -2.02 1.37
N LEU A 36 0.61 -1.31 1.07
CA LEU A 36 1.92 -1.93 0.84
C LEU A 36 2.46 -2.63 2.09
N ARG A 37 2.33 -2.03 3.27
CA ARG A 37 2.77 -2.66 4.52
C ARG A 37 1.98 -3.94 4.83
N ARG A 38 0.65 -3.90 4.71
CA ARG A 38 -0.22 -5.08 4.90
C ARG A 38 0.10 -6.16 3.87
N PHE A 39 0.31 -5.77 2.60
CA PHE A 39 0.70 -6.71 1.56
C PHE A 39 2.05 -7.37 1.83
N ILE A 40 3.06 -6.62 2.28
CA ILE A 40 4.38 -7.17 2.63
C ILE A 40 4.25 -8.14 3.81
N ALA A 41 3.54 -7.77 4.88
CA ALA A 41 3.32 -8.65 6.03
C ALA A 41 2.60 -9.95 5.63
N TRP A 42 1.55 -9.83 4.80
CA TRP A 42 0.82 -10.99 4.27
C TRP A 42 1.73 -11.87 3.39
N TYR A 43 2.54 -11.27 2.52
CA TYR A 43 3.47 -11.98 1.66
C TYR A 43 4.54 -12.77 2.45
N LEU A 44 4.98 -12.21 3.58
CA LEU A 44 5.94 -12.85 4.49
C LEU A 44 5.29 -13.88 5.44
N ARG A 45 3.95 -14.01 5.42
CA ARG A 45 3.17 -14.85 6.36
C ARG A 45 3.42 -14.49 7.82
N GLU A 46 3.53 -13.20 8.11
CA GLU A 46 3.59 -12.71 9.49
C GLU A 46 2.31 -13.10 10.26
N PRO A 47 2.40 -13.35 11.58
CA PRO A 47 1.22 -13.55 12.42
C PRO A 47 0.23 -12.39 12.27
N ASP A 48 -1.07 -12.71 12.21
CA ASP A 48 -2.18 -11.75 12.05
C ASP A 48 -2.16 -10.93 10.75
N ALA A 49 -1.32 -11.27 9.78
CA ALA A 49 -1.24 -10.54 8.53
C ALA A 49 -2.35 -10.94 7.55
N GLU A 50 -3.20 -9.97 7.20
CA GLU A 50 -4.30 -10.15 6.26
C GLU A 50 -4.00 -9.50 4.91
N LEU A 51 -4.49 -10.15 3.85
CA LEU A 51 -4.45 -9.59 2.49
C LEU A 51 -5.27 -8.28 2.47
N PRO A 52 -4.69 -7.15 2.03
CA PRO A 52 -5.43 -5.89 1.98
C PRO A 52 -6.62 -5.97 1.02
N GLU A 53 -7.74 -5.35 1.42
CA GLU A 53 -8.97 -5.33 0.66
C GLU A 53 -8.77 -4.64 -0.70
N ARG A 54 -9.30 -5.26 -1.75
CA ARG A 54 -9.33 -4.69 -3.09
C ARG A 54 -10.70 -4.04 -3.30
N PRO A 55 -10.78 -2.72 -3.55
CA PRO A 55 -12.05 -2.06 -3.79
C PRO A 55 -12.73 -2.63 -5.04
N GLU A 56 -14.06 -2.64 -5.06
CA GLU A 56 -14.84 -3.08 -6.22
C GLU A 56 -14.52 -2.25 -7.47
N PRO A 57 -14.49 -2.87 -8.67
CA PRO A 57 -14.22 -2.14 -9.90
C PRO A 57 -15.20 -0.98 -10.06
N PRO A 58 -14.78 0.15 -10.65
CA PRO A 58 -15.74 1.17 -11.03
C PRO A 58 -16.76 0.55 -12.00
N ALA A 59 -18.04 0.87 -11.79
CA ALA A 59 -19.13 0.47 -12.67
C ALA A 59 -18.96 1.05 -14.08
#